data_AF-A0A2V0QDY8-F1
#
_entry.id   AF-A0A2V0QDY8-F1
#
_cell.length_a   1.000
_cell.length_b   1.000
_cell.length_c   1.000
_cell.angle_alpha   90.00
_cell.angle_beta   90.00
_cell.angle_gamma   90.00
#
_symmetry.space_group_name_H-M   'P 1'
#
loop_
_entity.id
_entity.type
_entity.pdbx_description
1 polymer ?
#
loop_
_entity_poly.entity_id
_entity_poly.type
_entity_poly.pdbx_seq_one_letter_code
_entity_poly.pdbx_strand_id
1 'polypeptide(L)' 'MKVRALWGFKGIQAELKNATGQARAGEEFDVSDEYGHTLVGKGLAAEVDGKTAPKTNKQAKPEENK' A
#
# COMPACT_ATOMS: atom_id res chain seq x y z
N MET A 1 -7.02 0.78 -8.98
CA MET A 1 -6.40 2.02 -8.46
C MET A 1 -4.87 2.04 -8.63
N LYS A 2 -4.28 3.23 -8.68
CA LYS A 2 -2.82 3.41 -8.70
C LYS A 2 -2.28 3.61 -7.28
N VAL A 3 -1.32 2.78 -6.88
CA VAL A 3 -0.69 2.83 -5.55
C VAL A 3 0.82 2.94 -5.65
N ARG A 4 1.45 3.59 -4.68
CA ARG A 4 2.89 3.70 -4.51
C ARG A 4 3.30 2.91 -3.30
N ALA A 5 4.19 1.94 -3.47
CA ALA A 5 4.76 1.21 -2.36
C ALA A 5 5.57 2.16 -1.47
N LEU A 6 5.30 2.14 -0.17
CA LEU A 6 6.07 2.92 0.82
C LEU A 6 7.32 2.16 1.27
N TRP A 7 7.26 0.84 1.20
CA TRP A 7 8.31 -0.07 1.66
C TRP A 7 8.58 -1.15 0.60
N GLY A 8 9.72 -1.82 0.70
CA GLY A 8 9.94 -3.04 -0.07
C GLY A 8 9.11 -4.19 0.48
N PHE A 9 8.20 -4.77 -0.31
CA PHE A 9 7.39 -5.91 0.13
C PHE A 9 7.21 -6.94 -0.98
N LYS A 10 6.92 -8.19 -0.59
CA LYS A 10 6.56 -9.26 -1.52
C LYS A 10 5.04 -9.33 -1.62
N GLY A 11 4.49 -9.08 -2.80
CA GLY A 11 3.07 -9.12 -3.09
C GLY A 11 2.70 -10.26 -4.03
N ILE A 12 1.46 -10.20 -4.53
CA ILE A 12 0.95 -11.15 -5.51
C ILE A 12 1.44 -10.69 -6.88
N GLN A 13 2.25 -11.51 -7.55
CA GLN A 13 2.86 -11.19 -8.83
C GLN A 13 1.82 -10.80 -9.91
N ALA A 14 0.69 -11.51 -9.94
CA ALA A 14 -0.40 -11.23 -10.86
C ALA A 14 -1.02 -9.83 -10.63
N GLU A 15 -1.09 -9.38 -9.39
CA GLU A 15 -1.69 -8.08 -9.05
C GLU A 15 -0.67 -6.94 -9.16
N LEU A 16 0.58 -7.17 -8.76
CA LEU A 16 1.68 -6.21 -8.94
C LEU A 16 2.11 -6.06 -10.41
N LYS A 17 1.65 -6.95 -11.29
CA LYS A 17 2.01 -6.97 -12.73
C LYS A 17 3.52 -6.90 -12.97
N ASN A 18 4.31 -7.44 -12.05
CA ASN A 18 5.78 -7.45 -12.13
C ASN A 18 6.29 -8.88 -12.39
N ALA A 19 7.55 -9.01 -12.77
CA ALA A 19 8.15 -10.32 -13.04
C ALA A 19 8.53 -11.10 -11.76
N THR A 20 8.69 -10.41 -10.63
CA THR A 20 9.29 -10.97 -9.41
C THR A 20 8.33 -11.10 -8.22
N GLY A 21 7.13 -10.52 -8.30
CA GLY A 21 6.22 -10.45 -7.15
C GLY A 21 6.73 -9.54 -6.03
N GLN A 22 7.76 -8.71 -6.25
CA GLN A 22 8.30 -7.80 -5.24
C GLN A 22 8.11 -6.34 -5.65
N ALA A 23 7.50 -5.58 -4.76
CA ALA A 23 7.40 -4.14 -4.86
C ALA A 23 8.59 -3.50 -4.15
N ARG A 24 9.18 -2.47 -4.75
CA ARG A 24 10.21 -1.63 -4.12
C ARG A 24 9.59 -0.36 -3.53
N ALA A 25 10.20 0.15 -2.46
CA ALA A 25 9.82 1.43 -1.91
C ALA A 25 9.92 2.53 -2.97
N GLY A 26 8.87 3.33 -3.11
CA GLY A 26 8.73 4.39 -4.09
C GLY A 26 8.17 3.96 -5.44
N GLU A 27 8.05 2.66 -5.72
CA GLU A 27 7.55 2.15 -6.99
C GLU A 27 6.02 2.26 -7.07
N GLU A 28 5.52 2.67 -8.23
CA GLU A 28 4.11 2.86 -8.49
C GLU A 28 3.55 1.68 -9.28
N PHE A 29 2.44 1.13 -8.80
CA PHE A 29 1.76 -0.01 -9.40
C PHE A 29 0.31 0.35 -9.73
N ASP A 30 -0.14 -0.14 -10.88
CA ASP A 30 -1.54 -0.09 -11.27
C ASP A 30 -2.20 -1.43 -10.93
N VAL A 31 -2.88 -1.46 -9.80
CA VAL A 31 -3.45 -2.67 -9.18
C VAL A 31 -4.98 -2.61 -9.18
N SER A 32 -5.63 -3.74 -8.90
CA SER A 32 -7.07 -3.77 -8.61
C SER A 32 -7.39 -2.93 -7.36
N ASP A 33 -8.59 -2.36 -7.26
CA ASP A 33 -9.01 -1.58 -6.08
C ASP A 33 -8.97 -2.42 -4.79
N GLU A 34 -9.46 -3.66 -4.86
CA GLU A 34 -9.44 -4.63 -3.76
C GLU A 34 -8.03 -4.84 -3.20
N TYR A 35 -7.05 -5.03 -4.09
CA TYR A 35 -5.67 -5.25 -3.69
C TYR A 35 -4.99 -3.97 -3.22
N GLY A 36 -5.22 -2.85 -3.93
CA GLY A 36 -4.69 -1.56 -3.54
C GLY A 36 -5.16 -1.13 -2.15
N HIS A 37 -6.45 -1.29 -1.83
CA HIS A 37 -6.97 -1.05 -0.48
C HIS A 37 -6.37 -1.97 0.57
N THR A 38 -6.11 -3.25 0.22
CA THR A 38 -5.42 -4.18 1.13
C THR A 38 -3.99 -3.71 1.44
N LEU A 39 -3.25 -3.26 0.43
CA LEU A 39 -1.89 -2.74 0.59
C LEU A 39 -1.86 -1.41 1.36
N VAL A 40 -2.81 -0.52 1.08
CA VAL A 40 -2.96 0.77 1.78
C VAL A 40 -3.41 0.56 3.22
N GLY A 41 -4.39 -0.32 3.46
CA GLY A 41 -4.88 -0.66 4.79
C GLY A 41 -3.81 -1.33 5.67
N LYS A 42 -2.86 -2.04 5.07
CA LYS A 42 -1.66 -2.58 5.74
C LYS A 42 -0.54 -1.56 5.92
N GLY A 43 -0.65 -0.36 5.35
CA GLY A 43 0.41 0.64 5.35
C GLY A 43 1.63 0.28 4.49
N LEU A 44 1.49 -0.68 3.57
CA LEU A 44 2.56 -1.09 2.65
C LEU A 44 2.62 -0.21 1.40
N ALA A 45 1.49 0.36 0.99
CA ALA A 45 1.38 1.27 -0.13
C ALA A 45 0.52 2.50 0.21
N ALA A 46 0.60 3.53 -0.62
CA ALA A 46 -0.22 4.73 -0.56
C ALA A 46 -0.92 4.93 -1.91
N GLU A 47 -2.18 5.35 -1.91
CA GLU A 47 -2.90 5.72 -3.13
C GLU A 47 -2.22 6.94 -3.80
N VAL A 48 -1.99 6.88 -5.11
CA VAL A 48 -1.32 7.95 -5.88
C VAL A 48 -2.32 8.78 -6.67
N ASP A 49 -3.47 8.22 -7.00
CA ASP A 49 -4.54 8.97 -7.66
C ASP A 49 -5.08 10.00 -6.68
N GLY A 50 -4.79 11.28 -6.92
CA GLY A 50 -4.82 12.39 -5.96
C GLY A 50 -6.20 12.81 -5.44
N LYS A 51 -7.14 11.88 -5.26
CA LYS A 51 -8.49 12.15 -4.74
C LYS A 51 -8.72 11.74 -3.29
N THR A 52 -7.82 10.97 -2.70
CA THR A 52 -7.99 10.56 -1.30
C THR A 52 -6.66 10.56 -0.59
N ALA A 53 -6.16 11.77 -0.27
CA ALA A 53 -5.27 11.91 0.87
C ALA A 53 -5.89 11.08 2.02
N PRO A 54 -5.15 10.11 2.61
CA PRO A 54 -5.72 9.26 3.62
C PRO A 54 -6.20 10.17 4.74
N LYS A 55 -7.53 10.26 4.91
CA LYS A 55 -8.13 10.81 6.10
C LYS A 55 -7.67 9.90 7.23
N THR A 56 -6.53 10.24 7.83
CA THR A 56 -6.13 9.95 9.20
C THR A 56 -6.94 8.80 9.80
N ASN A 57 -6.77 7.59 9.26
CA ASN A 57 -7.26 6.43 9.98
C ASN A 57 -6.18 6.22 11.04
N LYS A 58 -6.51 6.74 12.23
CA LYS A 58 -5.85 6.51 13.51
C LYS A 58 -4.68 5.55 13.35
N GLN A 59 -3.46 6.08 13.44
CA GLN A 59 -2.41 5.35 14.12
C GLN A 59 -3.08 4.74 15.36
N ALA A 60 -3.18 3.42 15.40
CA ALA A 60 -3.33 2.73 16.65
C ALA A 60 -2.07 3.11 17.42
N LYS A 61 -2.16 4.17 18.23
CA LYS A 61 -1.23 4.39 19.34
C LYS A 61 -1.24 3.04 20.08
N PRO A 62 -0.10 2.34 20.20
CA PRO A 62 0.01 1.41 21.29
C PRO A 62 -0.08 2.29 22.53
N GLU A 63 -1.21 2.24 23.25
CA GLU A 63 -1.22 2.66 24.63
C GLU A 63 -0.36 1.63 25.39
N GLU A 64 0.95 1.85 25.36
CA GLU A 64 1.79 1.41 26.47
C GLU A 64 1.32 2.19 27.70
N ASN A 65 0.68 1.50 28.64
CA ASN A 65 0.77 1.92 30.03
C ASN A 65 0.94 0.70 30.93
N LYS A 66 2.21 0.54 31.31
CA LYS A 66 2.80 0.02 32.54
C LYS A 66 1.87 -0.47 33.66
#